data_AF-A0A2K8Z161-F1
#
_entry.id   AF-A0A2K8Z161-F1
#
_cell.length_a   1.000
_cell.length_b   1.000
_cell.length_c   1.000
_cell.angle_alpha   90.00
_cell.angle_beta   90.00
_cell.angle_gamma   90.00
#
_symmetry.space_group_name_H-M   'P 1'
#
loop_
_entity.id
_entity.type
_entity.pdbx_description
1 polymer ?
#
loop_
_entity_poly.entity_id
_entity_poly.type
_entity_poly.pdbx_seq_one_letter_code
_entity_poly.pdbx_strand_id
1 'polypeptide(L)'
;MRKTLSIVFGVLFLLFAAVQYNDPDPQVWIPIYGIAAVACFMAYAGLGKWWFFGLLAVMFVVAAVYQWPPVFEGFLFSEVGMRSVNIELAREAGGLAICALVMGILAALARQPIRR
;
A
#
# COMPACT_ATOMS: atom_id res chain seq x y z
N MET A 1 -14.12 14.25 1.30
CA MET A 1 -13.29 13.34 0.47
C MET A 1 -12.05 12.82 1.20
N ARG A 2 -11.09 13.68 1.60
CA ARG A 2 -9.85 13.21 2.27
C ARG A 2 -10.10 12.32 3.50
N LYS A 3 -10.98 12.74 4.43
CA LYS A 3 -11.31 11.95 5.64
C LYS A 3 -11.92 10.59 5.31
N THR A 4 -12.88 10.54 4.38
CA THR A 4 -13.53 9.31 3.94
C THR A 4 -12.52 8.33 3.34
N LEU A 5 -11.69 8.79 2.39
CA LEU A 5 -10.65 7.97 1.77
C LEU A 5 -9.62 7.48 2.81
N SER A 6 -9.26 8.34 3.76
CA SER A 6 -8.32 8.00 4.83
C SER A 6 -8.84 6.85 5.71
N ILE A 7 -10.11 6.87 6.11
CA ILE A 7 -10.69 5.76 6.90
C ILE A 7 -10.78 4.49 6.05
N VAL A 8 -11.35 4.58 4.84
CA VAL A 8 -11.58 3.42 3.98
C VAL A 8 -10.26 2.70 3.70
N PHE A 9 -9.23 3.43 3.26
CA PHE A 9 -7.93 2.82 2.98
C PHE A 9 -7.16 2.45 4.24
N GLY A 10 -7.31 3.20 5.33
CA GLY A 10 -6.71 2.83 6.62
C GLY A 10 -7.21 1.46 7.10
N VAL A 11 -8.52 1.24 7.07
CA VAL A 11 -9.12 -0.07 7.41
C VAL A 11 -8.71 -1.13 6.38
N LEU A 12 -8.72 -0.81 5.08
CA LEU A 12 -8.31 -1.75 4.04
C LEU A 12 -6.86 -2.23 4.23
N PHE A 13 -5.93 -1.34 4.56
CA PHE A 13 -4.54 -1.71 4.82
C PHE A 13 -4.38 -2.53 6.10
N LEU A 14 -5.20 -2.30 7.14
CA LEU A 14 -5.24 -3.21 8.29
C LEU A 14 -5.73 -4.60 7.90
N LEU A 15 -6.73 -4.70 7.01
CA LEU A 15 -7.19 -5.99 6.49
C LEU A 15 -6.11 -6.67 5.66
N PHE A 16 -5.37 -5.92 4.83
CA PHE A 16 -4.22 -6.47 4.09
C PHE A 16 -3.17 -7.00 5.05
N ALA A 17 -2.77 -6.24 6.07
CA ALA A 17 -1.86 -6.70 7.12
C ALA A 17 -2.37 -7.98 7.82
N ALA A 18 -3.67 -8.07 8.12
CA ALA A 18 -4.25 -9.25 8.74
C ALA A 18 -4.20 -10.50 7.85
N VAL A 19 -4.34 -10.35 6.52
CA VAL A 19 -4.23 -11.49 5.60
C VAL A 19 -2.79 -12.00 5.48
N GLN A 20 -1.79 -11.14 5.71
CA GLN A 20 -0.36 -11.50 5.60
C GLN A 20 0.14 -12.47 6.67
N TYR A 21 -0.61 -12.74 7.74
CA TYR A 21 -0.28 -13.85 8.65
C TYR A 21 -0.23 -15.22 7.95
N ASN A 22 -0.82 -15.34 6.75
CA ASN A 22 -0.78 -16.54 5.93
C ASN A 22 0.35 -16.55 4.89
N ASP A 23 1.16 -15.48 4.79
CA ASP A 23 2.30 -15.41 3.86
C ASP A 23 3.56 -16.01 4.49
N PRO A 24 4.59 -16.37 3.69
CA PRO A 24 5.83 -16.94 4.19
C PRO A 24 6.71 -15.93 4.95
N ASP A 25 6.55 -14.62 4.73
CA ASP A 25 7.34 -13.53 5.29
C ASP A 25 6.49 -12.41 5.94
N PRO A 26 5.60 -12.75 6.90
CA PRO A 26 4.66 -11.82 7.52
C PRO A 26 5.36 -10.63 8.20
N GLN A 27 6.57 -10.85 8.73
CA GLN A 27 7.37 -9.83 9.40
C GLN A 27 7.75 -8.65 8.49
N VAL A 28 7.72 -8.81 7.17
CA VAL A 28 7.99 -7.73 6.20
C VAL A 28 6.70 -7.03 5.81
N TRP A 29 5.68 -7.80 5.40
CA TRP A 29 4.47 -7.23 4.83
C TRP A 29 3.52 -6.61 5.85
N ILE A 30 3.44 -7.18 7.06
CA ILE A 30 2.58 -6.61 8.12
C ILE A 30 3.04 -5.18 8.49
N PRO A 31 4.34 -4.91 8.74
CA PRO A 31 4.81 -3.54 8.94
C PRO A 31 4.58 -2.61 7.76
N ILE A 32 4.77 -3.08 6.52
CA ILE A 32 4.55 -2.26 5.31
C ILE A 32 3.11 -1.76 5.24
N TYR A 33 2.13 -2.67 5.36
CA TYR A 33 0.72 -2.29 5.38
C TYR A 33 0.35 -1.50 6.64
N GLY A 34 0.97 -1.81 7.78
CA GLY A 34 0.80 -1.05 9.02
C GLY A 34 1.22 0.41 8.89
N ILE A 35 2.37 0.68 8.25
CA ILE A 35 2.83 2.06 7.96
C ILE A 35 1.83 2.77 7.06
N ALA A 36 1.33 2.11 6.01
CA ALA A 36 0.32 2.68 5.12
C ALA A 36 -1.01 2.99 5.86
N ALA A 37 -1.43 2.10 6.77
CA ALA A 37 -2.61 2.29 7.61
C ALA A 37 -2.44 3.48 8.58
N VAL A 38 -1.30 3.56 9.28
CA VAL A 38 -0.99 4.67 10.19
C VAL A 38 -0.95 5.99 9.44
N ALA A 39 -0.32 6.05 8.26
CA ALA A 39 -0.31 7.24 7.42
C ALA A 39 -1.74 7.67 7.02
N CYS A 40 -2.61 6.70 6.69
CA CYS A 40 -4.03 6.98 6.45
C CYS A 40 -4.71 7.59 7.69
N PHE A 41 -4.50 7.05 8.90
CA PHE A 41 -5.09 7.63 10.11
C PHE A 41 -4.50 8.99 10.49
N MET A 42 -3.22 9.23 10.22
CA MET A 42 -2.61 10.56 10.34
C MET A 42 -3.27 11.58 9.39
N ALA A 43 -3.59 11.18 8.16
CA ALA A 43 -4.30 12.03 7.20
C ALA A 43 -5.74 12.33 7.65
N TYR A 44 -6.41 11.35 8.26
CA TYR A 44 -7.73 11.50 8.86
C TYR A 44 -7.71 12.50 10.03
N ALA A 45 -6.75 12.35 10.96
CA ALA A 45 -6.54 13.22 12.10
C ALA A 45 -6.04 14.62 11.73
N GLY A 46 -5.60 14.83 10.49
CA GLY A 46 -5.06 16.11 10.01
C GLY A 46 -3.64 16.40 10.51
N LEU A 47 -2.90 15.37 10.94
CA LEU A 47 -1.54 15.48 11.48
C LEU A 47 -0.45 15.39 10.41
N GLY A 48 -0.74 14.80 9.24
CA GLY A 48 0.24 14.61 8.17
C GLY A 48 0.32 15.79 7.20
N LYS A 49 1.55 16.20 6.87
CA LYS A 49 1.83 17.18 5.82
C LYS A 49 1.90 16.50 4.45
N TRP A 50 1.59 17.23 3.38
CA TRP A 50 1.59 16.69 2.02
C TRP A 50 2.91 16.04 1.60
N TRP A 51 4.05 16.59 2.00
CA TRP A 51 5.38 16.07 1.63
C TRP A 51 5.66 14.72 2.29
N PHE A 52 5.11 14.45 3.48
CA PHE A 52 5.29 13.17 4.17
C PHE A 52 4.60 12.05 3.40
N PHE A 53 3.34 12.27 2.99
CA PHE A 53 2.61 11.34 2.13
C PHE A 53 3.27 11.20 0.76
N GLY A 54 3.78 12.30 0.20
CA GLY A 54 4.53 12.27 -1.07
C GLY A 54 5.80 11.42 -0.98
N LEU A 55 6.55 11.53 0.11
CA LEU A 55 7.74 10.70 0.35
C LEU A 55 7.37 9.22 0.45
N LEU A 56 6.34 8.87 1.23
CA LEU A 56 5.87 7.49 1.32
C LEU A 56 5.41 6.94 -0.03
N ALA A 57 4.72 7.76 -0.83
CA ALA A 57 4.32 7.37 -2.18
C ALA A 57 5.53 7.01 -3.04
N VAL A 58 6.57 7.85 -3.07
CA VAL A 58 7.80 7.58 -3.82
C VAL A 58 8.50 6.32 -3.31
N MET A 59 8.63 6.15 -2.00
CA MET A 59 9.24 4.96 -1.40
C MET A 59 8.51 3.67 -1.80
N PHE A 60 7.17 3.69 -1.79
CA PHE A 60 6.37 2.55 -2.23
C PHE A 60 6.45 2.31 -3.74
N VAL A 61 6.56 3.35 -4.58
CA VAL A 61 6.83 3.17 -6.03
C VAL A 61 8.18 2.49 -6.22
N VAL A 62 9.23 2.96 -5.57
CA VAL A 62 10.57 2.37 -5.69
C VAL A 62 10.56 0.91 -5.23
N ALA A 63 9.92 0.61 -4.11
CA ALA A 63 9.75 -0.75 -3.62
C ALA A 63 8.95 -1.63 -4.60
N ALA A 64 7.86 -1.11 -5.17
CA ALA A 64 7.05 -1.86 -6.14
C ALA A 64 7.84 -2.19 -7.41
N VAL A 65 8.67 -1.26 -7.89
CA VAL A 65 9.55 -1.48 -9.05
C VAL A 65 10.63 -2.50 -8.72
N TYR A 66 11.20 -2.43 -7.51
CA TYR A 66 12.20 -3.40 -7.05
C TYR A 66 11.63 -4.81 -6.89
N GLN A 67 10.40 -4.93 -6.40
CA GLN A 67 9.70 -6.20 -6.20
C GLN A 67 9.10 -6.78 -7.49
N TRP A 68 9.17 -6.04 -8.61
CA TRP A 68 8.56 -6.48 -9.86
C TRP A 68 9.19 -7.80 -10.35
N PRO A 69 8.40 -8.80 -10.77
CA PRO A 69 8.95 -10.08 -11.19
C PRO A 69 9.78 -9.95 -12.47
N PRO A 70 10.84 -10.76 -12.63
CA PRO A 70 11.62 -10.80 -13.86
C PRO A 70 10.79 -11.24 -15.08
N VAL A 71 9.80 -12.10 -14.86
CA VAL A 71 8.82 -12.50 -15.87
C VAL A 71 7.42 -12.31 -15.29
N PHE A 72 6.61 -11.47 -15.93
CA PHE A 72 5.25 -11.23 -15.46
C PHE A 72 4.32 -12.37 -15.92
N GLU A 73 3.87 -13.18 -14.97
CA GLU A 73 2.94 -14.31 -15.19
C GLU A 73 1.49 -13.97 -14.81
N GLY A 74 1.23 -12.75 -14.33
CA GLY A 74 -0.06 -12.33 -13.82
C GLY A 74 -0.12 -12.27 -12.28
N PHE A 75 -1.28 -11.88 -11.76
CA PHE A 75 -1.54 -11.75 -10.31
C PHE A 75 -2.31 -12.93 -9.72
N LEU A 76 -2.91 -13.78 -10.57
CA LEU A 76 -3.74 -14.90 -10.17
C LEU A 76 -2.96 -16.20 -10.25
N PHE A 77 -3.43 -17.22 -9.53
CA PHE A 77 -2.85 -18.55 -9.60
C PHE A 77 -2.88 -19.09 -11.03
N SER A 78 -1.87 -19.88 -11.39
CA SER A 78 -1.91 -20.68 -12.61
C SER A 78 -3.09 -21.67 -12.56
N GLU A 79 -3.52 -22.18 -13.72
CA GLU A 79 -4.61 -23.17 -13.82
C GLU A 79 -4.38 -24.43 -12.97
N VAL A 80 -3.12 -24.70 -12.60
CA VAL A 80 -2.70 -25.85 -11.79
C VAL A 80 -2.76 -25.56 -10.28
N GLY A 81 -3.22 -24.38 -9.86
CA GLY A 81 -3.40 -24.00 -8.45
C GLY A 81 -2.08 -23.73 -7.69
N MET A 82 -0.93 -23.83 -8.36
CA MET A 82 0.37 -23.51 -7.77
C MET A 82 0.73 -22.04 -8.01
N ARG A 83 1.21 -21.37 -6.94
CA ARG A 83 1.87 -20.06 -7.03
C ARG A 83 3.29 -20.25 -7.52
N SER A 84 3.65 -19.58 -8.62
CA SER A 84 5.05 -19.36 -8.96
C SER A 84 5.61 -18.19 -8.14
N VAL A 85 6.93 -18.15 -7.98
CA VAL A 85 7.64 -17.01 -7.37
C VAL A 85 7.31 -15.71 -8.11
N ASN A 86 7.17 -15.77 -9.44
CA ASN A 86 6.83 -14.60 -10.25
C ASN A 86 5.43 -14.05 -9.94
N ILE A 87 4.44 -14.92 -9.68
CA ILE A 87 3.08 -14.50 -9.28
C ILE A 87 3.09 -13.89 -7.87
N GLU A 88 3.90 -14.44 -6.96
CA GLU A 88 4.09 -13.90 -5.61
C GLU A 88 4.68 -12.49 -5.65
N LEU A 89 5.82 -12.33 -6.34
CA LEU A 89 6.47 -11.03 -6.59
C LEU A 89 5.51 -10.02 -7.25
N ALA A 90 4.73 -10.46 -8.25
CA ALA A 90 3.73 -9.60 -8.88
C ALA A 90 2.69 -9.10 -7.87
N ARG A 91 2.15 -9.99 -7.04
CA ARG A 91 1.13 -9.66 -6.02
C ARG A 91 1.68 -8.68 -4.98
N GLU A 92 2.90 -8.92 -4.51
CA GLU A 92 3.60 -8.06 -3.57
C GLU A 92 3.88 -6.67 -4.16
N ALA A 93 4.41 -6.60 -5.39
CA ALA A 93 4.61 -5.37 -6.14
C ALA A 93 3.28 -4.61 -6.35
N GLY A 94 2.19 -5.34 -6.64
CA GLY A 94 0.85 -4.78 -6.75
C GLY A 94 0.34 -4.18 -5.43
N GLY A 95 0.58 -4.86 -4.31
CA GLY A 95 0.28 -4.35 -2.98
C GLY A 95 1.01 -3.04 -2.69
N LEU A 96 2.31 -2.99 -2.99
CA LEU A 96 3.13 -1.78 -2.86
C LEU A 96 2.64 -0.65 -3.79
N ALA A 97 2.25 -0.97 -5.02
CA ALA A 97 1.69 0.00 -5.96
C ALA A 97 0.37 0.61 -5.46
N ILE A 98 -0.50 -0.18 -4.82
CA ILE A 98 -1.72 0.34 -4.17
C ILE A 98 -1.37 1.27 -3.01
N CYS A 99 -0.41 0.88 -2.15
CA CYS A 99 0.09 1.76 -1.09
C CYS A 99 0.61 3.09 -1.66
N ALA A 100 1.42 3.04 -2.72
CA ALA A 100 1.94 4.22 -3.41
C ALA A 100 0.82 5.14 -3.93
N LEU A 101 -0.16 4.56 -4.62
CA LEU A 101 -1.29 5.30 -5.18
C LEU A 101 -2.08 6.03 -4.09
N VAL A 102 -2.42 5.34 -3.00
CA VAL A 102 -3.18 5.94 -1.89
C VAL A 102 -2.37 7.05 -1.22
N MET A 103 -1.09 6.84 -0.96
CA MET A 103 -0.22 7.89 -0.41
C MET A 103 -0.12 9.10 -1.34
N GLY A 104 -0.04 8.89 -2.65
CA GLY A 104 -0.03 9.96 -3.65
C GLY A 104 -1.33 10.78 -3.65
N ILE A 105 -2.47 10.11 -3.57
CA ILE A 105 -3.79 10.76 -3.46
C ILE A 105 -3.87 11.57 -2.16
N LEU A 106 -3.45 11.00 -1.03
CA LEU A 106 -3.44 11.72 0.25
C LEU A 106 -2.49 12.92 0.24
N ALA A 107 -1.33 12.81 -0.42
CA ALA A 107 -0.41 13.92 -0.61
C ALA A 107 -1.08 15.08 -1.38
N ALA A 108 -1.74 14.77 -2.50
CA ALA A 108 -2.46 15.76 -3.29
C ALA A 108 -3.58 16.44 -2.50
N LEU A 109 -4.36 15.67 -1.74
CA LEU A 109 -5.46 16.18 -0.91
C LEU A 109 -4.99 16.92 0.35
N ALA A 110 -3.78 16.65 0.83
CA ALA A 110 -3.18 17.32 1.98
C ALA A 110 -2.54 18.68 1.61
N ARG A 111 -2.33 18.96 0.32
CA ARG A 111 -1.91 20.31 -0.14
C ARG A 111 -3.00 21.35 0.03
N GLN A 112 -4.27 20.92 0.05
CA GLN A 112 -5.40 21.81 0.26
C GLN A 112 -5.56 22.09 1.76
N PRO A 113 -5.63 23.37 2.20
CA PRO A 113 -5.87 23.69 3.59
C PRO A 113 -7.20 23.09 4.05
N ILE A 114 -7.25 22.61 5.30
CA ILE A 114 -8.45 22.02 5.88
C ILE A 114 -9.50 23.14 5.99
N ARG A 115 -10.45 23.21 5.04
CA ARG A 115 -11.71 23.93 5.27
C ARG A 115 -12.44 23.17 6.38
N ARG A 116 -12.43 23.74 7.58
CA ARG A 116 -13.22 23.25 8.73
C ARG A 116 -14.70 23.50 8.46
#